data_AF-A0A7Y3H4K7-F1
#
_entry.id   AF-A0A7Y3H4K7-F1
#
_cell.length_a   1.000
_cell.length_b   1.000
_cell.length_c   1.000
_cell.angle_alpha   90.00
_cell.angle_beta   90.00
_cell.angle_gamma   90.00
#
_symmetry.space_group_name_H-M   'P 1'
#
loop_
_entity.id
_entity.type
_entity.pdbx_description
1 polymer ?
#
loop_
_entity_poly.entity_id
_entity_poly.type
_entity_poly.pdbx_seq_one_letter_code
_entity_poly.pdbx_strand_id
1 'polypeptide(L)'
;MANEMAVKVVLETIDLLKDEANWEKNSEYDEDCSKQTDKLTLGCALVKSQMLIRGEVKDRAREMGIIRRVIHKHYFIAGGIHPITYFNSNRRTTHDDLMNVLNLSLEKLK
;
A
#
# COMPACT_ATOMS: atom_id res chain seq x y z
N MET A 1 8.09 15.57 12.85
CA MET A 1 9.01 15.29 11.71
C MET A 1 8.89 13.86 11.19
N ALA A 2 9.21 12.80 11.96
CA ALA A 2 9.17 11.42 11.43
C ALA A 2 7.78 10.94 10.92
N ASN A 3 6.69 11.44 11.51
CA ASN A 3 5.32 11.10 11.07
C ASN A 3 4.93 11.80 9.76
N GLU A 4 5.50 12.97 9.46
CA GLU A 4 5.09 13.79 8.33
C GLU A 4 5.44 13.13 6.98
N MET A 5 6.62 12.52 6.87
CA MET A 5 6.97 11.76 5.67
C MET A 5 6.09 10.52 5.49
N ALA A 6 5.78 9.82 6.59
CA ALA A 6 4.91 8.64 6.52
C ALA A 6 3.50 9.03 6.07
N VAL A 7 2.96 10.14 6.57
CA VAL A 7 1.70 10.73 6.12
C VAL A 7 1.75 11.08 4.64
N LYS A 8 2.80 11.78 4.18
CA LYS A 8 2.99 12.15 2.77
C LYS A 8 3.03 10.93 1.85
N VAL A 9 3.74 9.86 2.26
CA VAL A 9 3.79 8.60 1.49
C VAL A 9 2.40 7.97 1.38
N VAL A 10 1.63 7.91 2.46
CA VAL A 10 0.27 7.33 2.41
C VAL A 10 -0.68 8.18 1.58
N LEU A 11 -0.60 9.51 1.66
CA LEU A 11 -1.39 10.41 0.82
C LEU A 11 -1.07 10.24 -0.67
N GLU A 12 0.21 10.12 -1.02
CA GLU A 12 0.63 9.85 -2.40
C GLU A 12 0.13 8.48 -2.87
N THR A 13 0.18 7.46 -2.01
CA THR A 13 -0.34 6.12 -2.34
C THR A 13 -1.85 6.16 -2.59
N ILE A 14 -2.59 6.94 -1.81
CA ILE A 14 -4.03 7.20 -2.02
C ILE A 14 -4.24 7.85 -3.37
N ASP A 15 -3.47 8.88 -3.75
CA ASP A 15 -3.66 9.57 -5.02
C ASP A 15 -3.40 8.67 -6.22
N LEU A 16 -2.34 7.84 -6.16
CA LEU A 16 -2.00 6.87 -7.20
C LEU A 16 -3.09 5.80 -7.40
N LEU A 17 -3.77 5.42 -6.33
CA LEU A 17 -4.77 4.33 -6.33
C LEU A 17 -6.21 4.83 -6.19
N LYS A 18 -6.49 6.13 -6.23
CA LYS A 18 -7.85 6.66 -6.02
C LYS A 18 -8.84 6.20 -7.09
N ASP A 19 -8.34 5.98 -8.31
CA ASP A 19 -9.10 5.43 -9.42
C ASP A 19 -8.90 3.91 -9.44
N GLU A 20 -10.01 3.17 -9.38
CA GLU A 20 -9.99 1.71 -9.44
C GLU A 20 -9.33 1.20 -10.73
N ALA A 21 -9.40 1.94 -11.83
CA ALA A 21 -8.74 1.59 -13.08
C ALA A 21 -7.22 1.52 -12.98
N ASN A 22 -6.62 2.25 -12.01
CA ASN A 22 -5.17 2.28 -11.75
C ASN A 22 -4.73 1.19 -10.78
N TRP A 23 -5.65 0.43 -10.19
CA TRP A 23 -5.30 -0.63 -9.26
C TRP A 23 -5.16 -1.98 -9.97
N GLU A 24 -3.98 -2.59 -9.82
CA GLU A 24 -3.74 -3.96 -10.25
C GLU A 24 -3.86 -4.92 -9.06
N LYS A 25 -4.92 -5.73 -9.06
CA LYS A 25 -5.24 -6.65 -7.98
C LYS A 25 -4.42 -7.94 -8.06
N ASN A 26 -4.24 -8.49 -9.25
CA ASN A 26 -3.78 -9.87 -9.42
C ASN A 26 -2.29 -10.03 -9.72
N SER A 27 -1.54 -8.93 -9.85
CA SER A 27 -0.10 -9.00 -10.08
C SER A 27 0.63 -9.51 -8.83
N GLU A 28 1.57 -10.44 -9.05
CA GLU A 28 2.49 -10.89 -8.01
C GLU A 28 3.39 -9.73 -7.56
N TYR A 29 3.64 -9.64 -6.25
CA TYR A 29 4.62 -8.70 -5.72
C TYR A 29 5.99 -9.08 -6.28
N ASP A 30 6.66 -8.12 -6.91
CA ASP A 30 8.05 -8.18 -7.43
C ASP A 30 8.26 -8.41 -8.94
N GLU A 31 7.20 -8.47 -9.77
CA GLU A 31 7.38 -8.41 -11.24
C GLU A 31 7.14 -7.00 -11.81
N ASP A 32 8.09 -6.12 -11.47
CA ASP A 32 8.29 -4.76 -11.98
C ASP A 32 7.27 -3.70 -11.54
N CYS A 33 7.41 -3.19 -10.31
CA CYS A 33 6.93 -1.84 -9.96
C CYS A 33 7.58 -0.73 -10.81
N SER A 34 8.61 -1.09 -11.59
CA SER A 34 9.38 -0.34 -12.57
C SER A 34 8.78 -0.35 -13.98
N LYS A 35 7.84 -1.25 -14.29
CA LYS A 35 7.15 -1.23 -15.59
C LYS A 35 6.36 0.08 -15.65
N GLN A 36 6.44 0.77 -16.80
CA GLN A 36 5.60 1.93 -17.11
C GLN A 36 4.16 1.45 -17.37
N THR A 37 3.56 0.77 -16.41
CA THR A 37 2.15 0.40 -16.43
C THR A 37 1.38 1.50 -15.73
N ASP A 38 0.23 1.86 -16.31
CA ASP A 38 -0.70 2.80 -15.68
C ASP A 38 -1.35 2.18 -14.42
N LYS A 39 -1.23 0.86 -14.24
CA LYS A 39 -1.75 0.11 -13.10
C LYS A 39 -0.68 -0.28 -12.10
N LEU A 40 -1.02 -0.22 -10.82
CA LEU A 40 -0.13 -0.50 -9.68
C LEU A 40 -0.81 -1.41 -8.66
N THR A 41 -0.05 -2.35 -8.08
CA THR A 41 -0.45 -3.03 -6.84
C THR A 41 -0.30 -2.08 -5.65
N LEU A 42 -0.93 -2.38 -4.51
CA LEU A 42 -0.71 -1.65 -3.25
C LEU A 42 0.77 -1.58 -2.88
N GLY A 43 1.50 -2.69 -3.06
CA GLY A 43 2.94 -2.75 -2.81
C GLY A 43 3.72 -1.80 -3.71
N CYS A 44 3.45 -1.81 -5.01
CA CYS A 44 4.13 -0.94 -5.97
C CYS A 44 3.79 0.53 -5.78
N ALA A 45 2.54 0.86 -5.47
CA ALA A 45 2.14 2.23 -5.16
C ALA A 45 2.87 2.76 -3.92
N LEU A 46 3.07 1.93 -2.88
CA LEU A 46 3.84 2.29 -1.69
C LEU A 46 5.32 2.52 -2.02
N VAL A 47 5.94 1.62 -2.79
CA VAL A 47 7.34 1.77 -3.23
C VAL A 47 7.52 3.04 -4.07
N LYS A 48 6.63 3.29 -5.03
CA LYS A 48 6.64 4.49 -5.88
C LYS A 48 6.46 5.76 -5.05
N SER A 49 5.52 5.76 -4.10
CA SER A 49 5.29 6.88 -3.18
C SER A 49 6.51 7.15 -2.29
N GLN A 50 7.20 6.10 -1.80
CA GLN A 50 8.44 6.28 -1.05
C GLN A 50 9.55 6.89 -1.92
N MET A 51 9.74 6.39 -3.14
CA MET A 51 10.71 6.97 -4.07
C MET A 51 10.41 8.44 -4.38
N LEU A 52 9.14 8.80 -4.63
CA LEU A 52 8.74 10.18 -4.92
C LEU A 52 8.94 11.13 -3.73
N ILE A 53 8.57 10.70 -2.53
CA ILE A 53 8.57 11.55 -1.34
C ILE A 53 9.93 11.58 -0.63
N ARG A 54 10.68 10.46 -0.64
CA ARG A 54 11.94 10.30 0.11
C ARG A 54 13.18 10.24 -0.78
N GLY A 55 13.02 9.86 -2.05
CA GLY A 55 14.14 9.50 -2.93
C GLY A 55 14.71 8.10 -2.70
N GLU A 56 14.17 7.33 -1.75
CA GLU A 56 14.64 5.98 -1.40
C GLU A 56 13.49 5.08 -0.90
N VAL A 57 13.65 3.76 -1.10
CA VAL A 57 12.76 2.73 -0.55
C VAL A 57 13.24 2.30 0.83
N LYS A 58 12.32 2.21 1.80
CA LYS A 58 12.56 1.67 3.14
C LYS A 58 11.59 0.54 3.43
N ASP A 59 12.10 -0.69 3.44
CA ASP A 59 11.30 -1.91 3.67
C ASP A 59 10.57 -1.90 5.02
N ARG A 60 11.23 -1.40 6.07
CA ARG A 60 10.71 -1.31 7.43
C ARG A 60 10.19 0.09 7.79
N ALA A 61 9.74 0.84 6.79
CA ALA A 61 9.18 2.17 7.03
C ALA A 61 7.94 2.14 7.93
N ARG A 62 7.70 3.26 8.61
CA ARG A 62 6.62 3.40 9.61
C ARG A 62 5.24 3.18 8.98
N GLU A 63 4.97 3.77 7.83
CA GLU A 63 3.73 3.61 7.07
C GLU A 63 3.50 2.17 6.63
N MET A 64 4.54 1.48 6.16
CA MET A 64 4.46 0.05 5.80
C MET A 64 4.08 -0.78 7.03
N GLY A 65 4.69 -0.50 8.18
CA GLY A 65 4.37 -1.18 9.44
C GLY A 65 2.97 -0.89 9.98
N ILE A 66 2.41 0.29 9.72
CA ILE A 66 1.04 0.66 10.10
C ILE A 66 0.02 0.01 9.15
N ILE A 67 0.25 0.07 7.85
CA ILE A 67 -0.59 -0.58 6.84
C ILE A 67 -0.68 -2.08 7.12
N ARG A 68 0.45 -2.78 7.34
CA ARG A 68 0.45 -4.20 7.72
C ARG A 68 -0.42 -4.47 8.96
N ARG A 69 -0.34 -3.61 9.99
CA ARG A 69 -1.13 -3.73 11.23
C ARG A 69 -2.61 -3.49 10.99
N VAL A 70 -2.98 -2.52 10.16
CA VAL A 70 -4.37 -2.25 9.78
C VAL A 70 -4.93 -3.44 9.01
N ILE A 71 -4.20 -3.93 8.01
CA ILE A 71 -4.62 -5.10 7.23
C ILE A 71 -4.83 -6.30 8.17
N HIS A 72 -3.86 -6.62 9.03
CA HIS A 72 -3.99 -7.73 9.98
C HIS A 72 -5.17 -7.60 10.93
N LYS A 73 -5.48 -6.39 11.38
CA LYS A 73 -6.56 -6.16 12.34
C LYS A 73 -7.94 -6.27 11.70
N HIS A 74 -8.07 -5.85 10.45
CA HIS A 74 -9.37 -5.68 9.80
C HIS A 74 -9.67 -6.72 8.72
N TYR A 75 -8.67 -7.46 8.25
CA TYR A 75 -8.81 -8.39 7.12
C TYR A 75 -8.20 -9.76 7.42
N PHE A 76 -8.78 -10.79 6.81
CA PHE A 76 -8.44 -12.19 7.04
C PHE A 76 -7.12 -12.57 6.35
N ILE A 77 -5.98 -12.40 7.04
CA ILE A 77 -4.68 -12.89 6.55
C ILE A 77 -4.32 -14.18 7.29
N ALA A 78 -3.99 -15.24 6.55
CA ALA A 78 -3.44 -16.45 7.13
C ALA A 78 -2.03 -16.19 7.70
N GLY A 79 -1.70 -16.80 8.84
CA GLY A 79 -0.39 -16.66 9.47
C GLY A 79 0.75 -17.07 8.52
N GLY A 80 1.86 -16.34 8.55
CA GLY A 80 3.05 -16.61 7.72
C GLY A 80 3.03 -15.99 6.31
N ILE A 81 1.98 -15.27 5.93
CA ILE A 81 1.86 -14.62 4.61
C ILE A 81 2.13 -13.11 4.69
N HIS A 82 2.80 -12.55 3.68
CA HIS A 82 3.08 -11.11 3.59
C HIS A 82 1.77 -10.29 3.49
N PRO A 83 1.45 -9.42 4.47
CA PRO A 83 0.12 -8.81 4.59
C PRO A 83 -0.29 -7.97 3.39
N ILE A 84 0.61 -7.12 2.89
CA ILE A 84 0.34 -6.20 1.79
C ILE A 84 0.10 -6.97 0.48
N THR A 85 0.97 -7.94 0.20
CA THR A 85 0.93 -8.76 -1.02
C THR A 85 -0.34 -9.60 -1.05
N TYR A 86 -0.61 -10.32 0.03
CA TYR A 86 -1.79 -11.16 0.11
C TYR A 86 -3.07 -10.35 0.11
N PHE A 87 -3.12 -9.23 0.83
CA PHE A 87 -4.27 -8.35 0.79
C PHE A 87 -4.57 -7.87 -0.62
N ASN A 88 -3.55 -7.46 -1.37
CA ASN A 88 -3.72 -7.02 -2.77
C ASN A 88 -4.30 -8.14 -3.64
N SER A 89 -3.73 -9.35 -3.60
CA SER A 89 -4.10 -10.46 -4.49
C SER A 89 -5.27 -11.32 -3.99
N ASN A 90 -5.78 -11.07 -2.79
CA ASN A 90 -6.89 -11.83 -2.25
C ASN A 90 -8.17 -11.57 -3.07
N ARG A 91 -8.79 -12.65 -3.55
CA ARG A 91 -10.03 -12.61 -4.34
C ARG A 91 -11.14 -11.79 -3.68
N ARG A 92 -11.20 -11.76 -2.35
CA ARG A 92 -12.22 -11.02 -1.58
C ARG A 92 -11.92 -9.53 -1.39
N THR A 93 -10.69 -9.07 -1.60
CA THR A 93 -10.34 -7.67 -1.43
C THR A 93 -10.93 -6.83 -2.56
N THR A 94 -11.66 -5.79 -2.22
CA THR A 94 -12.21 -4.80 -3.16
C THR A 94 -11.35 -3.54 -3.18
N HIS A 95 -11.61 -2.64 -4.14
CA HIS A 95 -10.95 -1.34 -4.18
C HIS A 95 -11.31 -0.50 -2.95
N ASP A 96 -12.57 -0.52 -2.53
CA ASP A 96 -13.04 0.13 -1.31
C ASP A 96 -12.29 -0.36 -0.06
N ASP A 97 -12.02 -1.67 0.03
CA ASP A 97 -11.23 -2.23 1.14
C ASP A 97 -9.81 -1.64 1.17
N LEU A 98 -9.19 -1.49 -0.01
CA LEU A 98 -7.87 -0.90 -0.18
C LEU A 98 -7.88 0.57 0.26
N MET A 99 -8.87 1.34 -0.20
CA MET A 99 -9.00 2.74 0.19
C MET A 99 -9.26 2.88 1.68
N ASN A 100 -10.07 2.00 2.26
CA ASN A 100 -10.32 1.95 3.70
C ASN A 100 -9.04 1.63 4.50
N VAL A 101 -8.21 0.67 4.04
CA VAL A 101 -6.90 0.39 4.67
C VAL A 101 -6.01 1.63 4.68
N LEU A 102 -5.92 2.34 3.56
CA LEU A 102 -5.09 3.52 3.44
C LEU A 102 -5.59 4.66 4.34
N ASN A 103 -6.90 4.90 4.38
CA ASN A 103 -7.51 5.92 5.24
C ASN A 103 -7.32 5.62 6.73
N LEU A 104 -7.58 4.38 7.17
CA LEU A 104 -7.32 3.97 8.57
C LEU A 104 -5.84 4.06 8.94
N SER A 105 -4.95 3.78 7.98
CA SER A 105 -3.50 3.93 8.18
C SER A 105 -3.10 5.39 8.33
N LEU A 106 -3.71 6.28 7.54
CA LEU A 106 -3.51 7.72 7.61
C LEU A 106 -3.99 8.28 8.96
N GLU A 107 -5.14 7.85 9.46
CA GLU A 107 -5.64 8.23 10.80
C GLU A 107 -4.67 7.82 11.92
N LYS A 108 -4.09 6.62 11.84
CA LYS A 108 -3.11 6.14 12.82
C LYS A 108 -1.75 6.83 12.74
N LEU A 109 -1.47 7.48 11.61
CA LEU A 109 -0.25 8.24 11.38
C LEU A 109 -0.38 9.71 11.78
N LYS A 110 -1.58 10.22 12.03
CA LYS A 110 -1.79 11.55 12.62
C LYS A 110 -1.58 11.49 14.13
#